data_AF-A0A2H9PR43-F1
#
_entry.id   AF-A0A2H9PR43-F1
#
_cell.length_a   1.000
_cell.length_b   1.000
_cell.length_c   1.000
_cell.angle_alpha   90.00
_cell.angle_beta   90.00
_cell.angle_gamma   90.00
#
_symmetry.space_group_name_H-M   'P 1'
#
loop_
_entity.id
_entity.type
_entity.pdbx_description
1 polymer ?
#
loop_
_entity_poly.entity_id
_entity_poly.type
_entity_poly.pdbx_seq_one_letter_code
_entity_poly.pdbx_strand_id
1 'polypeptide(L)'
;MDKQTIAIIVLSVLLVLAAGYISINKYQQNRQQEQLSIYQQGMQAGYEQAIIQLVQQAVTCQQVPINVQNQTINLIAVECLQTK
;
A
#
# COMPACT_ATOMS: atom_id res chain seq x y z
N MET A 1 3.34 56.14 7.47
CA MET A 1 3.86 54.78 7.72
C MET A 1 5.09 54.62 6.87
N ASP A 2 6.27 54.41 7.48
CA ASP A 2 7.52 54.37 6.73
C ASP A 2 7.56 53.17 5.79
N LYS A 3 8.23 53.34 4.64
CA LYS A 3 8.37 52.31 3.61
C LYS A 3 8.97 51.00 4.20
N GLN A 4 9.80 51.12 5.23
CA GLN A 4 10.37 50.00 5.97
C GLN A 4 9.32 49.24 6.77
N THR A 5 8.41 49.93 7.45
CA THR A 5 7.31 49.30 8.20
C THR A 5 6.36 48.54 7.27
N ILE A 6 6.07 49.09 6.09
CA ILE A 6 5.25 48.42 5.07
C ILE A 6 5.94 47.14 4.58
N ALA A 7 7.24 47.21 4.27
CA ALA A 7 8.00 46.04 3.81
C ALA A 7 8.03 44.91 4.85
N ILE A 8 8.19 45.25 6.13
CA ILE A 8 8.19 44.28 7.23
C ILE A 8 6.83 43.58 7.37
N ILE A 9 5.73 44.35 7.25
CA ILE A 9 4.37 43.78 7.33
C ILE A 9 4.11 42.85 6.14
N VAL A 10 4.52 43.22 4.93
CA VAL A 10 4.35 42.37 3.74
C VAL A 10 5.16 41.07 3.87
N LEU A 11 6.41 41.17 4.34
CA LEU A 11 7.27 40.02 4.59
C LEU A 11 6.68 39.08 5.65
N SER A 12 6.14 39.61 6.75
CA SER A 12 5.56 38.78 7.79
C SER A 12 4.32 38.02 7.30
N VAL A 13 3.44 38.68 6.53
CA VAL A 13 2.26 38.04 5.93
C VAL A 13 2.66 36.94 4.95
N LEU A 14 3.63 37.20 4.08
CA LEU A 14 4.17 36.19 3.16
C LEU A 14 4.72 34.97 3.88
N LEU A 15 5.43 35.19 5.00
CA LEU A 15 6.02 34.13 5.79
C LEU A 15 4.94 33.23 6.44
N VAL A 16 3.87 33.83 6.97
CA VAL A 16 2.74 33.08 7.53
C VAL A 16 2.02 32.27 6.45
N LEU A 17 1.80 32.84 5.26
CA LEU A 17 1.18 32.12 4.15
C LEU A 17 2.03 30.93 3.68
N ALA A 18 3.35 31.12 3.57
CA ALA A 18 4.27 30.04 3.19
C ALA A 18 4.27 28.92 4.24
N ALA A 19 4.34 29.26 5.53
CA ALA A 19 4.30 28.28 6.61
C ALA A 19 2.98 27.49 6.64
N GLY A 20 1.85 28.18 6.42
CA GLY A 20 0.53 27.54 6.32
C GLY A 20 0.46 26.55 5.16
N TYR A 21 0.91 26.96 3.97
CA TYR A 21 0.92 26.11 2.78
C TYR A 21 1.77 24.84 2.96
N ILE A 22 3.00 24.98 3.48
CA ILE A 22 3.90 23.85 3.73
C ILE A 22 3.28 22.86 4.73
N SER A 23 2.65 23.37 5.78
CA SER A 23 2.03 22.54 6.83
C SER A 23 0.87 21.71 6.28
N ILE A 24 0.00 22.31 5.46
CA ILE A 24 -1.12 21.60 4.82
C ILE A 24 -0.60 20.53 3.87
N ASN A 25 0.36 20.88 3.02
CA ASN A 25 0.89 19.95 2.01
C ASN A 25 1.55 18.74 2.68
N LYS A 26 2.34 18.96 3.74
CA LYS A 26 3.00 17.89 4.49
C LYS A 26 2.01 16.99 5.24
N TYR A 27 0.92 17.56 5.75
CA TYR A 27 -0.14 16.77 6.38
C TYR A 27 -0.87 15.88 5.37
N GLN A 28 -1.20 16.39 4.18
CA GLN A 28 -1.83 15.60 3.12
C GLN A 28 -0.91 14.48 2.61
N GLN A 29 0.38 14.77 2.44
CA GLN A 29 1.37 13.80 1.99
C GLN A 29 1.53 12.64 2.97
N ASN A 30 1.58 12.91 4.28
CA ASN A 30 1.65 11.87 5.30
C ASN A 30 0.39 10.99 5.30
N ARG A 31 -0.80 11.58 5.17
CA ARG A 31 -2.06 10.83 5.09
C ARG A 31 -2.14 9.94 3.85
N GLN A 32 -1.68 10.42 2.69
CA GLN A 32 -1.64 9.62 1.48
C GLN A 32 -0.67 8.44 1.61
N GLN A 33 0.51 8.66 2.18
CA GLN A 33 1.47 7.57 2.43
C GLN A 33 0.91 6.53 3.40
N GLU A 34 0.23 6.96 4.46
CA GLU A 34 -0.40 6.08 5.43
C GLU A 34 -1.49 5.21 4.76
N GLN A 35 -2.37 5.81 3.95
CA GLN A 35 -3.40 5.07 3.22
C GLN A 35 -2.82 4.07 2.22
N LEU A 36 -1.77 4.46 1.49
CA LEU A 36 -1.05 3.57 0.57
C LEU A 36 -0.44 2.37 1.31
N SER A 37 0.18 2.61 2.47
CA SER A 37 0.77 1.54 3.28
C SER A 37 -0.27 0.56 3.79
N ILE A 38 -1.41 1.05 4.29
CA ILE A 38 -2.51 0.21 4.78
C ILE A 38 -3.10 -0.62 3.63
N TYR A 39 -3.28 -0.01 2.45
CA TYR A 39 -3.76 -0.74 1.27
C TYR A 39 -2.79 -1.84 0.84
N GLN A 40 -1.49 -1.53 0.76
CA GLN A 40 -0.45 -2.51 0.43
C GLN A 40 -0.41 -3.65 1.45
N GLN A 41 -0.50 -3.33 2.74
CA GLN A 41 -0.51 -4.32 3.81
C GLN A 41 -1.77 -5.21 3.75
N GLY A 42 -2.93 -4.63 3.46
CA GLY A 42 -4.18 -5.36 3.27
C GLY A 42 -4.15 -6.29 2.05
N MET A 43 -3.60 -5.82 0.93
CA MET A 43 -3.40 -6.69 -0.24
C MET A 43 -2.46 -7.85 0.08
N GLN A 44 -1.30 -7.56 0.69
CA GLN A 44 -0.32 -8.58 1.03
C GLN A 44 -0.91 -9.64 1.97
N ALA A 45 -1.65 -9.21 3.01
CA ALA A 45 -2.35 -10.13 3.91
C ALA A 45 -3.39 -10.99 3.18
N GLY A 46 -4.14 -10.42 2.23
CA GLY A 46 -5.11 -11.16 1.42
C GLY A 46 -4.45 -12.20 0.51
N TYR A 47 -3.33 -11.85 -0.13
CA TYR A 47 -2.54 -12.79 -0.93
C TYR A 47 -1.97 -13.92 -0.07
N GLU A 48 -1.41 -13.58 1.09
CA GLU A 48 -0.85 -14.57 2.02
C GLU A 48 -1.91 -15.55 2.49
N GLN A 49 -3.10 -15.08 2.86
CA GLN A 49 -4.23 -15.95 3.24
C GLN A 49 -4.69 -16.86 2.10
N ALA A 50 -4.81 -16.33 0.88
CA ALA A 50 -5.18 -17.12 -0.28
C ALA A 50 -4.14 -18.21 -0.60
N ILE A 51 -2.84 -17.86 -0.53
CA ILE A 51 -1.75 -18.82 -0.72
C ILE A 51 -1.77 -19.88 0.39
N ILE A 52 -1.96 -19.50 1.66
CA ILE A 52 -2.03 -20.45 2.78
C ILE A 52 -3.16 -21.47 2.56
N GLN A 53 -4.34 -21.04 2.12
CA GLN A 53 -5.46 -21.95 1.84
C GLN A 53 -5.13 -22.92 0.70
N LEU A 54 -4.52 -22.41 -0.38
CA LEU A 54 -4.09 -23.24 -1.51
C LEU A 54 -3.02 -24.25 -1.08
N VAL A 55 -2.06 -23.84 -0.27
CA VAL A 55 -1.01 -24.71 0.28
C VAL A 55 -1.62 -25.77 1.19
N GLN A 56 -2.53 -25.40 2.10
CA GLN A 56 -3.20 -26.35 3.00
C GLN A 56 -3.99 -27.42 2.24
N GLN A 57 -4.60 -27.07 1.10
CA GLN A 57 -5.26 -28.06 0.26
C GLN A 57 -4.25 -28.88 -0.56
N ALA A 58 -3.18 -28.26 -1.07
CA ALA A 58 -2.15 -28.95 -1.86
C ALA A 58 -1.35 -29.99 -1.03
N VAL A 59 -1.11 -29.74 0.27
CA VAL A 59 -0.43 -30.71 1.16
C VAL A 59 -1.27 -31.95 1.47
N THR A 60 -2.58 -31.94 1.18
CA THR A 60 -3.41 -33.15 1.25
C THR A 60 -3.23 -34.09 0.04
N CYS A 61 -2.30 -33.76 -0.85
CA CYS A 61 -2.06 -34.45 -2.12
C CYS A 61 -3.28 -34.52 -3.04
N GLN A 62 -4.26 -33.65 -2.83
CA GLN A 62 -5.39 -33.45 -3.73
C GLN A 62 -5.06 -32.32 -4.70
N GLN A 63 -5.45 -32.49 -5.97
CA GLN A 63 -5.26 -31.45 -6.97
C GLN A 63 -6.15 -30.26 -6.64
N VAL A 64 -5.55 -29.07 -6.53
CA VAL A 64 -6.26 -27.83 -6.28
C VAL A 64 -6.39 -27.07 -7.60
N PRO A 65 -7.57 -27.05 -8.24
CA PRO A 65 -7.77 -26.32 -9.47
C PRO A 65 -7.85 -24.81 -9.18
N ILE A 66 -6.88 -24.05 -9.69
CA ILE A 66 -6.92 -22.59 -9.67
C ILE A 66 -7.38 -22.09 -11.03
N ASN A 67 -8.43 -21.27 -11.04
CA ASN A 67 -8.86 -20.56 -12.23
C ASN A 67 -8.24 -19.15 -12.24
N VAL A 68 -7.37 -18.87 -13.21
CA VAL A 68 -6.79 -17.54 -13.42
C VAL A 68 -7.08 -17.09 -14.85
N GLN A 69 -7.83 -16.00 -14.98
CA GLN A 69 -8.07 -15.29 -16.25
C GLN A 69 -8.47 -16.20 -17.44
N ASN A 70 -9.33 -17.21 -17.19
CA ASN A 70 -9.86 -18.17 -18.17
C ASN A 70 -8.98 -19.41 -18.45
N GLN A 71 -7.97 -19.66 -17.61
CA GLN A 71 -7.19 -20.91 -17.61
C GLN A 71 -7.33 -21.59 -16.25
N THR A 72 -7.62 -22.90 -16.26
CA THR A 72 -7.64 -23.73 -15.05
C THR A 72 -6.32 -24.47 -14.94
N ILE A 73 -5.54 -24.19 -13.91
CA ILE A 73 -4.27 -24.85 -13.61
C ILE A 73 -4.47 -25.71 -12.37
N ASN A 74 -4.17 -27.01 -12.48
CA ASN A 74 -4.22 -27.92 -11.34
C ASN A 74 -2.88 -27.87 -10.60
N LEU A 75 -2.89 -27.40 -9.37
CA LEU A 75 -1.72 -27.43 -8.50
C LEU A 75 -1.71 -28.72 -7.66
N ILE A 76 -0.52 -29.29 -7.49
CA ILE A 76 -0.26 -30.38 -6.56
C ILE A 76 1.09 -30.12 -5.90
N ALA A 77 1.22 -30.44 -4.61
CA ALA A 77 2.49 -30.29 -3.91
C ALA A 77 3.54 -31.24 -4.52
N VAL A 78 4.75 -30.72 -4.76
CA VAL A 78 5.83 -31.49 -5.42
C VAL A 78 6.24 -32.71 -4.59
N GLU A 79 6.12 -32.62 -3.27
CA GLU A 79 6.32 -33.74 -2.34
C GLU A 79 5.37 -34.92 -2.61
N CYS A 80 4.14 -34.67 -3.07
CA CYS A 80 3.20 -35.72 -3.46
C CYS A 80 3.58 -36.40 -4.78
N LEU A 81 4.32 -35.72 -5.65
CA LEU A 81 4.85 -36.27 -6.91
C LEU A 81 6.16 -37.05 -6.71
N GLN A 82 6.84 -36.85 -5.58
CA GLN A 82 8.12 -37.50 -5.26
C GLN A 82 7.97 -38.87 -4.59
N THR A 83 6.75 -39.43 -4.51
CA THR A 83 6.54 -40.81 -4.05
C THR A 83 7.21 -41.79 -5.04
N LYS A 84 8.41 -42.23 -4.70
CA LYS A 84 9.15 -43.32 -5.34
C LYS A 84 9.17 -44.52 -4.43
#